data_AF-A0A554L0J2-F1
#
_entry.id   AF-A0A554L0J2-F1
#
_cell.length_a   1.000
_cell.length_b   1.000
_cell.length_c   1.000
_cell.angle_alpha   90.00
_cell.angle_beta   90.00
_cell.angle_gamma   90.00
#
_symmetry.space_group_name_H-M   'P 1'
#
loop_
_entity.id
_entity.type
_entity.pdbx_description
1 polymer ?
#
loop_
_entity_poly.entity_id
_entity_poly.type
_entity_poly.pdbx_seq_one_letter_code
_entity_poly.pdbx_strand_id
1 'polypeptide(L)'
;MVEKSLSAARFARDNAPSAMESHSDTTRADQEKLVRALEERVKLVGEQMKILAKAEVKYVEHNGMKLVLVPEGMGGKKIEDVMLVSVNSPLGSKLKDLQVDAVA
;
A
#
# COMPACT_ATOMS: atom_id res chain seq x y z
N MET A 1 9.11 -8.56 -4.95
CA MET A 1 9.73 -8.88 -3.64
C MET A 1 8.77 -9.65 -2.74
N VAL A 2 7.52 -9.19 -2.56
CA VAL A 2 6.50 -9.85 -1.72
C VAL A 2 6.07 -11.23 -2.22
N GLU A 3 5.99 -11.44 -3.53
CA GLU A 3 5.65 -12.75 -4.11
C GLU A 3 6.69 -13.83 -3.81
N LYS A 4 7.99 -13.46 -3.79
CA LYS A 4 9.07 -14.37 -3.36
C LYS A 4 8.97 -14.72 -1.88
N SER A 5 8.54 -13.79 -1.05
CA SER A 5 8.31 -14.03 0.39
C SER A 5 7.10 -14.94 0.61
N LEU A 6 6.06 -14.80 -0.21
CA LEU A 6 4.85 -15.62 -0.14
C LEU A 6 5.11 -17.07 -0.59
N SER A 7 5.89 -17.27 -1.65
CA SER A 7 6.29 -18.60 -2.09
C SER A 7 7.19 -19.30 -1.06
N ALA A 8 8.14 -18.57 -0.47
CA ALA A 8 8.99 -19.09 0.61
C ALA A 8 8.18 -19.47 1.87
N ALA A 9 7.18 -18.66 2.25
CA ALA A 9 6.31 -18.95 3.39
C ALA A 9 5.42 -20.17 3.16
N ARG A 10 4.90 -20.35 1.94
CA ARG A 10 4.16 -21.57 1.54
C ARG A 10 5.05 -22.81 1.58
N PHE A 11 6.28 -22.70 1.06
CA PHE A 11 7.23 -23.79 1.12
C PHE A 11 7.59 -24.17 2.57
N ALA A 12 7.82 -23.19 3.45
CA ALA A 12 8.07 -23.44 4.87
C ALA A 12 6.90 -24.14 5.57
N ARG A 13 5.66 -23.71 5.28
CA ARG A 13 4.42 -24.33 5.79
C ARG A 13 4.28 -25.79 5.33
N ASP A 14 4.51 -26.04 4.06
CA ASP A 14 4.31 -27.37 3.47
C ASP A 14 5.41 -28.35 3.91
N ASN A 15 6.57 -27.83 4.36
CA ASN A 15 7.67 -28.61 4.93
C ASN A 15 7.73 -28.57 6.46
N ALA A 16 6.79 -27.90 7.14
CA ALA A 16 6.76 -27.91 8.60
C ALA A 16 6.15 -29.22 9.13
N PRO A 17 6.73 -29.77 10.22
CA PRO A 17 6.21 -30.98 10.85
C PRO A 17 4.71 -30.85 11.12
N SER A 18 3.96 -31.88 10.76
CA SER A 18 2.53 -31.91 11.10
C SER A 18 2.37 -32.18 12.59
N ALA A 19 1.28 -31.70 13.19
CA ALA A 19 0.97 -31.96 14.60
C ALA A 19 0.87 -33.46 14.98
N MET A 20 0.91 -34.36 13.99
CA MET A 20 0.94 -35.82 14.18
C MET A 20 2.35 -36.38 14.43
N GLU A 21 3.42 -35.63 14.16
CA GLU A 21 4.82 -36.06 14.34
C GLU A 21 5.48 -35.53 15.62
N SER A 22 4.92 -34.50 16.26
CA SER A 22 5.45 -33.96 17.51
C SER A 22 4.34 -33.24 18.28
N HIS A 23 4.05 -33.74 19.49
CA HIS A 23 2.93 -33.30 20.34
C HIS A 23 3.06 -31.84 20.84
N SER A 24 4.19 -31.18 20.57
CA SER A 24 4.52 -29.82 21.02
C SER A 24 4.78 -28.83 19.87
N ASP A 25 4.62 -29.24 18.61
CA ASP A 25 5.05 -28.44 17.47
C ASP A 25 3.95 -27.48 16.97
N THR A 26 3.91 -26.28 17.52
CA THR A 26 3.00 -25.19 17.08
C THR A 26 3.50 -24.50 15.80
N THR A 27 4.68 -24.88 15.30
CA THR A 27 5.37 -24.26 14.16
C THR A 27 4.49 -24.21 12.92
N ARG A 28 3.73 -25.26 12.63
CA ARG A 28 2.81 -25.28 11.47
C ARG A 28 1.66 -24.29 11.62
N ALA A 29 1.10 -24.16 12.82
CA ALA A 29 0.02 -23.20 13.10
C ALA A 29 0.52 -21.75 13.03
N ASP A 30 1.73 -21.49 13.51
CA ASP A 30 2.33 -20.15 13.44
C ASP A 30 2.72 -19.77 12.01
N GLN A 31 3.22 -20.72 11.23
CA GLN A 31 3.47 -20.51 9.80
C GLN A 31 2.16 -20.31 9.02
N GLU A 32 1.08 -21.00 9.38
CA GLU A 32 -0.23 -20.77 8.74
C GLU A 32 -0.75 -19.35 9.02
N LYS A 33 -0.59 -18.83 10.25
CA LYS A 33 -0.91 -17.43 10.56
C LYS A 33 -0.07 -16.45 9.73
N LEU A 34 1.22 -16.71 9.59
CA LEU A 34 2.14 -15.89 8.79
C LEU A 34 1.75 -15.89 7.30
N VAL A 35 1.39 -17.06 6.75
CA VAL A 35 0.91 -17.18 5.37
C VAL A 35 -0.37 -16.37 5.18
N ARG A 36 -1.36 -16.50 6.08
CA ARG A 36 -2.61 -15.73 6.00
C ARG A 36 -2.37 -14.23 6.06
N ALA A 37 -1.53 -13.77 6.99
CA ALA A 37 -1.19 -12.35 7.11
C ALA A 37 -0.48 -11.81 5.86
N LEU A 38 0.39 -12.61 5.23
CA LEU A 38 1.05 -12.25 3.97
C LEU A 38 0.07 -12.22 2.79
N GLU A 39 -0.87 -13.16 2.73
CA GLU A 39 -1.93 -13.20 1.70
C GLU A 39 -2.84 -11.97 1.78
N GLU A 40 -3.27 -11.59 2.98
CA GLU A 40 -4.04 -10.35 3.20
C GLU A 40 -3.24 -9.12 2.76
N ARG A 41 -1.95 -9.07 3.09
CA ARG A 41 -1.09 -7.95 2.70
C ARG A 41 -0.88 -7.87 1.19
N VAL A 42 -0.75 -9.00 0.49
CA VAL A 42 -0.71 -9.03 -0.98
C VAL A 42 -2.01 -8.54 -1.58
N LYS A 43 -3.15 -8.93 -1.02
CA LYS A 43 -4.46 -8.46 -1.47
C LYS A 43 -4.60 -6.95 -1.33
N LEU A 44 -4.22 -6.38 -0.18
CA LEU A 44 -4.23 -4.94 0.06
C LEU A 44 -3.32 -4.19 -0.92
N VAL A 45 -2.10 -4.69 -1.15
CA VAL A 45 -1.18 -4.08 -2.13
C VAL A 45 -1.75 -4.15 -3.55
N GLY A 46 -2.39 -5.26 -3.92
CA GLY A 46 -3.05 -5.40 -5.23
C GLY A 46 -4.22 -4.44 -5.42
N GLU A 47 -5.02 -4.21 -4.37
CA GLU A 47 -6.09 -3.20 -4.37
C GLU A 47 -5.53 -1.78 -4.48
N GLN A 48 -4.46 -1.47 -3.74
CA GLN A 48 -3.76 -0.18 -3.85
C GLN A 48 -3.17 0.06 -5.24
N MET A 49 -2.63 -0.98 -5.90
CA MET A 49 -2.15 -0.88 -7.27
C MET A 49 -3.28 -0.60 -8.27
N LYS A 50 -4.45 -1.23 -8.10
CA LYS A 50 -5.62 -0.94 -8.95
C LYS A 50 -6.11 0.49 -8.79
N ILE A 51 -6.06 1.02 -7.57
CA ILE A 51 -6.39 2.42 -7.28
C ILE A 51 -5.37 3.34 -7.96
N LEU A 52 -4.07 3.05 -7.82
CA LEU A 52 -3.00 3.82 -8.45
C LEU A 52 -3.12 3.84 -9.99
N ALA A 53 -3.45 2.70 -10.60
CA ALA A 53 -3.60 2.59 -12.05
C ALA A 53 -4.79 3.38 -12.62
N LYS A 54 -5.80 3.69 -11.79
CA LYS A 54 -6.97 4.49 -12.18
C LYS A 54 -6.95 5.92 -11.65
N ALA A 55 -5.97 6.26 -10.81
CA ALA A 55 -5.95 7.54 -10.16
C ALA A 55 -5.37 8.60 -11.10
N GLU A 56 -6.19 9.60 -11.42
CA GLU A 56 -5.70 10.83 -12.02
C GLU A 56 -4.94 11.64 -10.97
N VAL A 57 -3.62 11.68 -11.13
CA VAL A 57 -2.74 12.48 -10.26
C VAL A 57 -2.75 13.91 -10.80
N LYS A 58 -3.21 14.87 -9.98
CA LYS A 58 -3.23 16.29 -10.35
C LYS A 58 -2.09 17.03 -9.64
N TYR A 59 -1.29 17.75 -10.40
CA TYR A 59 -0.33 18.70 -9.87
C TYR A 59 -1.02 20.04 -9.65
N VAL A 60 -0.81 20.65 -8.48
CA VAL A 60 -1.36 21.96 -8.13
C VAL A 60 -0.23 22.76 -7.48
N GLU A 61 0.01 23.97 -7.97
CA GLU A 61 0.92 24.91 -7.32
C GLU A 61 0.11 26.01 -6.65
N HIS A 62 0.30 26.20 -5.35
CA HIS A 62 -0.42 27.23 -4.60
C HIS A 62 0.55 27.98 -3.68
N ASN A 63 0.67 29.30 -3.89
CA ASN A 63 1.55 30.19 -3.11
C ASN A 63 3.02 29.70 -3.03
N GLY A 64 3.56 29.18 -4.13
CA GLY A 64 4.94 28.66 -4.20
C GLY A 64 5.13 27.27 -3.57
N MET A 65 4.07 26.64 -3.06
CA MET A 65 4.09 25.24 -2.64
C MET A 65 3.63 24.33 -3.76
N LYS A 66 4.48 23.36 -4.11
CA LYS A 66 4.17 22.32 -5.10
C LYS A 66 3.40 21.20 -4.41
N LEU A 67 2.18 20.95 -4.85
CA LEU A 67 1.29 19.96 -4.25
C LEU A 67 0.90 18.95 -5.32
N VAL A 68 0.85 17.68 -4.93
CA VAL A 68 0.36 16.61 -5.80
C VAL A 68 -0.80 15.92 -5.12
N LEU A 69 -1.96 15.98 -5.77
CA LEU A 69 -3.16 15.28 -5.34
C LEU A 69 -3.03 13.80 -5.66
N VAL A 70 -3.00 13.00 -4.60
CA VAL A 70 -2.90 11.55 -4.66
C VAL A 70 -4.17 10.89 -4.12
N PRO A 71 -4.46 9.64 -4.51
CA PRO A 71 -5.53 8.88 -3.89
C PRO A 71 -5.31 8.68 -2.38
N GLU A 72 -6.37 8.20 -1.73
CA GLU A 72 -6.36 7.94 -0.29
C GLU A 72 -5.31 6.90 0.12
N GLY A 73 -4.69 7.10 1.29
CA GLY A 73 -3.63 6.23 1.79
C GLY A 73 -2.22 6.54 1.26
N MET A 74 -2.08 7.50 0.33
CA MET A 74 -0.78 7.90 -0.23
C MET A 74 -0.36 9.34 0.08
N GLY A 75 -1.21 10.10 0.78
CA GLY A 75 -0.90 11.47 1.21
C GLY A 75 -0.01 11.55 2.43
N GLY A 76 0.44 12.77 2.77
CA GLY A 76 1.17 13.07 4.00
C GLY A 76 2.70 12.92 3.90
N LYS A 77 3.23 12.61 2.71
CA LYS A 77 4.68 12.58 2.45
C LYS A 77 5.11 13.81 1.66
N LYS A 78 6.24 14.41 2.05
CA LYS A 78 6.95 15.41 1.26
C LYS A 78 8.08 14.69 0.48
N ILE A 79 8.11 14.86 -0.83
CA ILE A 79 9.22 14.42 -1.69
C ILE A 79 9.89 15.70 -2.18
N GLU A 80 11.11 15.95 -1.69
CA GLU A 80 11.86 17.19 -1.95
C GLU A 80 11.03 18.44 -1.55
N ASP A 81 10.49 19.16 -2.53
CA ASP A 81 9.62 20.33 -2.36
C ASP A 81 8.17 20.09 -2.77
N VAL A 82 7.82 18.87 -3.14
CA VAL A 82 6.46 18.48 -3.52
C VAL A 82 5.76 17.78 -2.35
N MET A 83 4.61 18.30 -1.94
CA MET A 83 3.79 17.71 -0.89
C MET A 83 2.69 16.83 -1.49
N LEU A 84 2.67 15.56 -1.12
CA LEU A 84 1.62 14.62 -1.51
C LEU A 84 0.41 14.82 -0.61
N VAL A 85 -0.72 15.21 -1.19
CA VAL A 85 -1.96 15.51 -0.47
C VAL A 85 -3.03 14.55 -0.96
N SER A 86 -3.65 13.81 -0.03
CA SER A 86 -4.75 12.93 -0.41
C SER A 86 -5.97 13.75 -0.87
N VAL A 87 -6.63 13.32 -1.93
CA VAL A 87 -7.86 13.95 -2.47
C VAL A 87 -8.98 14.08 -1.41
N ASN A 88 -9.05 13.14 -0.47
CA ASN A 88 -10.04 13.11 0.61
C ASN A 88 -9.61 13.92 1.86
N SER A 89 -8.40 14.48 1.87
CA SER A 89 -7.98 15.35 2.98
C SER A 89 -8.67 16.73 2.89
N PRO A 90 -8.91 17.44 4.01
CA PRO A 90 -9.51 18.78 4.00
C PRO A 90 -8.78 19.76 3.08
N LEU A 91 -7.46 19.60 2.96
CA LEU A 91 -6.61 20.37 2.05
C LEU A 91 -6.86 19.96 0.59
N GLY A 92 -6.86 18.66 0.31
CA GLY A 92 -7.09 18.10 -1.02
C GLY A 92 -8.49 18.40 -1.58
N SER A 93 -9.51 18.41 -0.73
CA SER A 93 -10.88 18.75 -1.14
C SER A 93 -10.99 20.21 -1.58
N LYS A 94 -10.36 21.13 -0.85
CA LYS A 94 -10.31 22.56 -1.25
C LYS A 94 -9.48 22.78 -2.52
N LEU A 95 -8.38 22.02 -2.67
CA LEU A 95 -7.51 22.10 -3.84
C LEU A 95 -8.10 21.42 -5.08
N LYS A 96 -9.09 20.53 -4.93
CA LYS A 96 -9.79 19.87 -6.04
C LYS A 96 -10.67 20.83 -6.85
N ASP A 97 -11.24 21.83 -6.18
CA ASP A 97 -12.09 22.87 -6.78
C ASP A 97 -11.28 24.08 -7.29
N LEU A 98 -10.04 24.23 -6.80
CA LEU A 98 -9.09 25.22 -7.31
C LEU A 98 -8.43 24.66 -8.59
N GLN A 99 -9.05 24.91 -9.74
CA GLN A 99 -8.32 24.87 -11.01
C GLN A 99 -7.22 25.94 -10.95
N VAL A 100 -5.98 25.52 -10.71
CA VAL A 100 -4.82 26.40 -10.87
C VAL A 100 -3.93 25.77 -11.90
N ASP A 101 -4.03 26.36 -13.09
CA ASP A 101 -3.17 26.37 -14.26
C ASP A 101 -2.26 25.15 -14.45
N ALA A 102 -2.63 24.36 -15.47
CA ALA A 102 -1.68 23.61 -16.25
C ALA A 102 -0.59 24.57 -16.75
N VAL A 103 0.60 24.49 -16.16
CA VAL A 103 1.78 25.16 -16.71
C VAL A 103 2.07 24.51 -18.06
N ALA A 104 2.12 25.36 -19.09
CA ALA A 104 2.32 25.07 -20.50
C ALA A 104 3.64 24.33 -20.83
#